data_AF-A0A919JUC5-F1
#
_entry.id   AF-A0A919JUC5-F1
#
_cell.length_a   1.000
_cell.length_b   1.000
_cell.length_c   1.000
_cell.angle_alpha   90.00
_cell.angle_beta   90.00
_cell.angle_gamma   90.00
#
_symmetry.space_group_name_H-M   'P 1'
#
loop_
_entity.id
_entity.type
_entity.pdbx_description
1 polymer ?
#
loop_
_entity_poly.entity_id
_entity_poly.type
_entity_poly.pdbx_seq_one_letter_code
_entity_poly.pdbx_strand_id
1 'polypeptide(L)'
;MGDQGEVWTLRRFGDDGELLARLVVKDGAFPWLYARIEELDGFGAVRALLESYDDEGDSSYLAVRNAVALHYPDGARVPEFLLRVDGQEARWRWSDEPFDNDDDLDEEVDP
;
A
#
# COMPACT_ATOMS: atom_id res chain seq x y z
N MET A 1 -6.99 -13.46 1.32
CA MET A 1 -8.06 -12.47 1.55
C MET A 1 -8.00 -12.10 3.01
N GLY A 2 -8.09 -10.82 3.34
CA GLY A 2 -7.77 -10.38 4.70
C GLY A 2 -8.84 -10.79 5.72
N ASP A 3 -8.41 -11.33 6.85
CA ASP A 3 -9.25 -11.71 7.98
C ASP A 3 -9.43 -10.51 8.92
N GLN A 4 -10.60 -10.38 9.55
CA GLN A 4 -10.87 -9.27 10.45
C GLN A 4 -9.95 -9.37 11.68
N GLY A 5 -9.22 -8.30 11.98
CA GLY A 5 -8.22 -8.27 13.04
C GLY A 5 -6.79 -8.58 12.60
N GLU A 6 -6.55 -8.87 11.31
CA GLU A 6 -5.19 -8.93 10.78
C GLU A 6 -4.47 -7.59 10.93
N VAL A 7 -3.21 -7.64 11.34
CA VAL A 7 -2.39 -6.44 11.56
C VAL A 7 -1.30 -6.40 10.51
N TRP A 8 -1.46 -5.48 9.56
CA TRP A 8 -0.44 -5.19 8.57
C TRP A 8 0.48 -4.10 9.10
N THR A 9 1.71 -4.06 8.61
CA THR A 9 2.70 -3.08 9.09
C THR A 9 3.17 -2.20 7.96
N LEU A 10 3.15 -0.89 8.21
CA LEU A 10 3.70 0.11 7.31
C LEU A 10 5.07 0.52 7.84
N ARG A 11 6.10 0.31 7.01
CA ARG A 11 7.48 0.63 7.34
C ARG A 11 8.01 1.72 6.43
N ARG A 12 9.00 2.46 6.88
CA ARG A 12 9.73 3.41 6.04
C ARG A 12 10.50 2.64 4.97
N PHE A 13 10.42 3.12 3.74
CA PHE A 13 11.25 2.60 2.66
C PHE A 13 12.70 3.10 2.84
N GLY A 14 13.66 2.17 2.84
CA GLY A 14 15.08 2.45 3.09
C GLY A 14 15.71 1.46 4.08
N ASP A 15 17.00 1.65 4.37
CA ASP A 15 17.81 0.71 5.18
C ASP A 15 17.30 0.53 6.62
N ASP A 16 16.79 1.57 7.27
CA ASP A 16 16.33 1.48 8.67
C ASP A 16 15.03 0.67 8.84
N GLY A 17 14.18 0.59 7.80
CA GLY A 17 12.91 -0.17 7.84
C GLY A 17 12.00 0.18 9.02
N GLU A 18 12.07 1.44 9.51
CA GLU A 18 11.39 1.92 10.72
C GLU A 18 9.87 1.70 10.63
N LEU A 19 9.26 1.20 11.71
CA LEU A 19 7.83 0.95 11.75
C LEU A 19 7.08 2.27 11.95
N LEU A 20 6.37 2.71 10.90
CA LEU A 20 5.65 3.98 10.89
C LEU A 20 4.20 3.84 11.38
N ALA A 21 3.51 2.75 11.00
CA ALA A 21 2.14 2.53 11.43
C ALA A 21 1.76 1.05 11.40
N ARG A 22 0.70 0.71 12.14
CA ARG A 22 0.02 -0.58 12.05
C ARG A 22 -1.36 -0.38 11.44
N LEU A 23 -1.73 -1.25 10.52
CA LEU A 23 -3.04 -1.22 9.86
C LEU A 23 -3.82 -2.42 10.38
N VAL A 24 -4.77 -2.17 11.28
CA VAL A 24 -5.62 -3.19 11.88
C VAL A 24 -6.86 -3.38 11.00
N VAL A 25 -6.89 -4.46 10.22
CA VAL A 25 -7.97 -4.78 9.27
C VAL A 25 -9.29 -4.85 10.04
N LYS A 26 -10.21 -3.96 9.68
CA LYS A 26 -11.57 -3.92 10.21
C LYS A 26 -12.53 -4.66 9.28
N ASP A 27 -12.32 -4.49 7.97
CA ASP A 27 -13.17 -5.05 6.93
C ASP A 27 -12.39 -5.23 5.64
N GLY A 28 -12.92 -6.00 4.70
CA GLY A 28 -12.25 -6.31 3.43
C GLY A 28 -13.26 -6.72 2.38
N ALA A 29 -13.49 -5.85 1.41
CA ALA A 29 -14.36 -6.12 0.27
C ALA A 29 -13.51 -6.14 -0.99
N PHE A 30 -13.30 -7.33 -1.57
CA PHE A 30 -12.48 -7.50 -2.77
C PHE A 30 -12.83 -6.45 -3.84
N PRO A 31 -11.85 -5.69 -4.37
CA PRO A 31 -10.39 -5.86 -4.22
C PRO A 31 -9.72 -5.06 -3.07
N TRP A 32 -10.48 -4.39 -2.21
CA TRP A 32 -9.97 -3.46 -1.20
C TRP A 32 -10.03 -4.04 0.24
N LEU A 33 -9.01 -3.76 1.04
CA LEU A 33 -9.05 -3.89 2.50
C LEU A 33 -9.30 -2.54 3.14
N TYR A 34 -9.97 -2.56 4.29
CA TYR A 34 -10.26 -1.41 5.12
C TYR A 34 -9.69 -1.66 6.52
N ALA A 35 -8.82 -0.79 6.98
CA ALA A 35 -8.21 -0.90 8.31
C ALA A 35 -8.23 0.42 9.07
N ARG A 36 -8.05 0.29 10.38
CA ARG A 36 -7.73 1.42 11.24
C ARG A 36 -6.21 1.59 11.27
N ILE A 37 -5.76 2.83 11.11
CA ILE A 37 -4.36 3.19 11.26
C ILE A 37 -4.07 3.42 12.74
N GLU A 38 -3.11 2.69 13.27
CA GLU A 38 -2.42 3.02 14.51
C GLU A 38 -1.10 3.71 14.15
N GLU A 39 -1.09 5.03 14.26
CA GLU A 39 0.09 5.85 14.01
C GLU A 39 1.15 5.62 15.10
N LEU A 40 2.41 5.48 14.68
CA LEU A 40 3.57 5.38 15.56
C LEU A 40 4.48 6.60 15.35
N ASP A 41 5.50 6.71 16.20
CA ASP A 41 6.58 7.67 16.03
C ASP A 41 7.17 7.58 14.62
N GLY A 42 7.07 8.69 13.86
CA GLY A 42 7.50 8.78 12.47
C GLY A 42 6.38 8.83 11.42
N PHE A 43 5.16 8.37 11.74
CA PHE A 43 4.06 8.37 10.76
C PHE A 43 3.73 9.77 10.24
N GLY A 44 3.81 10.79 11.10
CA GLY A 44 3.48 12.18 10.75
C GLY A 44 4.27 12.71 9.55
N ALA A 45 5.49 12.21 9.30
CA ALA A 45 6.30 12.62 8.17
C ALA A 45 5.76 12.14 6.82
N VAL A 46 5.15 10.94 6.78
CA VAL A 46 4.58 10.34 5.56
C VAL A 46 3.07 10.52 5.46
N ARG A 47 2.41 10.88 6.57
CA ARG A 47 0.96 11.08 6.65
C ARG A 47 0.46 12.05 5.60
N ALA A 48 1.08 13.24 5.50
CA ALA A 48 0.67 14.24 4.51
C ALA A 48 0.81 13.74 3.06
N LEU A 49 1.81 12.89 2.79
CA LEU A 49 2.01 12.29 1.47
C LEU A 49 0.91 11.25 1.17
N LEU A 50 0.57 10.41 2.15
CA LEU A 50 -0.46 9.37 2.03
C LEU A 50 -1.88 9.96 1.93
N GLU A 51 -2.16 11.05 2.64
CA GLU A 51 -3.44 11.78 2.57
C GLU A 51 -3.56 12.61 1.27
N SER A 52 -2.42 13.05 0.71
CA SER A 52 -2.39 13.77 -0.58
C SER A 52 -2.42 12.84 -1.79
N TYR A 53 -2.32 11.52 -1.59
CA TYR A 53 -2.37 10.54 -2.66
C TYR A 53 -3.82 10.37 -3.15
N ASP A 54 -4.08 10.84 -4.37
CA ASP A 54 -5.29 10.53 -5.12
C ASP A 54 -4.95 9.59 -6.28
N ASP A 55 -5.84 8.65 -6.59
CA ASP A 55 -5.64 7.47 -7.46
C ASP A 55 -5.36 7.86 -8.93
N GLU A 56 -5.48 9.16 -9.25
CA GLU A 56 -5.44 9.69 -10.61
C GLU A 56 -4.03 10.08 -11.12
N GLY A 57 -2.95 9.90 -10.33
CA GLY A 57 -1.62 10.40 -10.67
C GLY A 57 -0.43 9.45 -10.41
N ASP A 58 0.28 9.09 -11.48
CA ASP A 58 1.47 8.21 -11.48
C ASP A 58 2.61 8.73 -10.57
N SER A 59 2.84 10.04 -10.57
CA SER A 59 3.89 10.67 -9.75
C SER A 59 3.64 10.55 -8.24
N SER A 60 2.38 10.63 -7.81
CA SER A 60 2.02 10.52 -6.40
C SER A 60 2.13 9.08 -5.92
N TYR A 61 1.81 8.12 -6.80
CA TYR A 61 1.98 6.70 -6.54
C TYR A 61 3.44 6.33 -6.30
N LEU A 62 4.34 6.76 -7.21
CA LEU A 62 5.77 6.52 -7.06
C LEU A 62 6.33 7.16 -5.79
N ALA A 63 5.87 8.36 -5.42
CA ALA A 63 6.30 9.02 -4.19
C ALA A 63 5.93 8.21 -2.94
N VAL A 64 4.70 7.69 -2.85
CA VAL A 64 4.27 6.81 -1.76
C VAL A 64 5.13 5.54 -1.72
N ARG A 65 5.33 4.87 -2.88
CA ARG A 65 6.12 3.64 -2.98
C ARG A 65 7.59 3.82 -2.60
N ASN A 66 8.16 4.99 -2.86
CA ASN A 66 9.53 5.34 -2.47
C ASN A 66 9.64 5.85 -1.02
N ALA A 67 8.52 6.19 -0.36
CA ALA A 67 8.51 6.65 1.02
C ALA A 67 8.23 5.51 2.01
N VAL A 68 7.37 4.56 1.65
CA VAL A 68 6.89 3.50 2.54
C VAL A 68 6.87 2.13 1.87
N ALA A 69 7.06 1.10 2.68
CA ALA A 69 6.89 -0.30 2.32
C ALA A 69 5.78 -0.92 3.16
N LEU A 70 4.81 -1.55 2.50
CA LEU A 70 3.78 -2.34 3.15
C LEU A 70 4.29 -3.76 3.38
N HIS A 71 4.00 -4.32 4.56
CA HIS A 71 4.32 -5.69 4.92
C HIS A 71 3.05 -6.46 5.29
N TYR A 72 3.00 -7.70 4.81
CA TYR A 72 2.00 -8.69 5.19
C TYR A 72 2.00 -8.92 6.71
N PRO A 73 0.91 -9.44 7.30
CA PRO A 73 0.84 -9.79 8.72
C PRO A 73 1.89 -10.85 9.13
N ASP A 74 2.33 -11.68 8.19
CA ASP A 74 3.44 -12.64 8.38
C ASP A 74 4.83 -11.97 8.40
N GLY A 75 4.90 -10.69 8.04
CA GLY A 75 6.12 -9.87 8.04
C GLY A 75 6.82 -9.79 6.68
N ALA A 76 6.40 -10.59 5.69
CA ALA A 76 6.90 -10.49 4.32
C ALA A 76 6.57 -9.12 3.70
N ARG A 77 7.47 -8.60 2.85
CA ARG A 77 7.25 -7.35 2.14
C ARG A 77 6.26 -7.57 1.00
N VAL A 78 5.30 -6.67 0.86
CA VAL A 78 4.34 -6.66 -0.25
C VAL A 78 5.05 -6.13 -1.51
N PRO A 79 5.03 -6.87 -2.63
CA PRO A 79 5.73 -6.46 -3.84
C PRO A 79 5.07 -5.22 -4.46
N GLU A 80 3.73 -5.19 -4.48
CA GLU A 80 3.02 -3.99 -4.90
C GLU A 80 1.69 -3.75 -4.20
N PHE A 81 1.41 -2.46 -3.93
CA PHE A 81 0.23 -2.04 -3.21
C PHE A 81 -0.17 -0.61 -3.59
N LEU A 82 -1.47 -0.35 -3.49
CA LEU A 82 -2.07 0.97 -3.62
C LEU A 82 -2.74 1.28 -2.29
N LEU A 83 -2.12 2.17 -1.52
CA LEU A 83 -2.56 2.56 -0.18
C LEU A 83 -3.11 3.98 -0.21
N ARG A 84 -4.34 4.15 0.25
CA ARG A 84 -4.97 5.44 0.49
C ARG A 84 -5.27 5.61 1.97
N VAL A 85 -4.99 6.80 2.48
CA VAL A 85 -5.22 7.17 3.87
C VAL A 85 -6.19 8.33 3.94
N ASP A 86 -7.24 8.15 4.76
CA ASP A 86 -8.25 9.15 5.06
C ASP A 86 -8.29 9.33 6.59
N GLY A 87 -7.49 10.26 7.10
CA GLY A 87 -7.38 10.52 8.54
C GLY A 87 -6.78 9.34 9.31
N GLN A 88 -7.62 8.59 10.02
CA GLN A 88 -7.21 7.40 10.82
C GLN A 88 -7.67 6.08 10.16
N GLU A 89 -8.16 6.15 8.94
CA GLU A 89 -8.64 5.00 8.18
C GLU A 89 -7.76 4.81 6.96
N ALA A 90 -7.38 3.57 6.72
CA ALA A 90 -6.62 3.18 5.54
C ALA A 90 -7.48 2.25 4.71
N ARG A 91 -7.42 2.45 3.40
CA ARG A 91 -7.85 1.43 2.44
C ARG A 91 -6.73 1.12 1.48
N TRP A 92 -6.51 -0.15 1.19
CA TRP A 92 -5.52 -0.53 0.19
C TRP A 92 -5.93 -1.77 -0.57
N ARG A 93 -5.36 -1.90 -1.76
CA ARG A 93 -5.30 -3.16 -2.49
C ARG A 93 -3.84 -3.52 -2.70
N TRP A 94 -3.55 -4.80 -2.78
CA TRP A 94 -2.21 -5.30 -3.07
C TRP A 94 -2.28 -6.32 -4.20
N SER A 95 -1.17 -6.47 -4.89
CA SER A 95 -0.97 -7.47 -5.93
C SER A 95 0.30 -8.24 -5.60
N ASP A 96 0.28 -9.56 -5.80
CA ASP A 96 1.46 -10.43 -5.64
C ASP A 96 2.40 -10.29 -6.84
N GLU A 97 1.84 -9.95 -7.99
CA GLU A 97 2.55 -9.54 -9.19
C GLU A 97 2.61 -8.01 -9.26
N PRO A 98 3.70 -7.41 -9.79
CA PRO A 98 3.66 -6.00 -10.13
C PRO A 98 2.49 -5.75 -11.12
N PHE A 99 1.65 -4.76 -10.82
CA PHE A 99 0.82 -4.00 -11.75
C PHE A 99 1.66 -3.76 -12.99
N ASP A 100 1.33 -4.54 -14.00
CA ASP A 100 2.00 -4.50 -15.28
C ASP A 100 1.88 -3.07 -15.83
N ASN A 101 3.02 -2.40 -16.01
CA ASN A 101 3.10 -1.17 -16.79
C ASN A 101 3.65 -1.46 -18.19
N ASP A 102 3.70 -2.72 -18.58
CA ASP A 102 3.84 -3.16 -19.96
C ASP A 102 2.45 -3.59 -20.42
N ASP A 103 1.77 -2.66 -21.08
CA ASP A 103 1.04 -3.04 -22.29
C ASP A 103 2.07 -3.75 -23.19
N ASP A 104 2.28 -5.04 -22.96
CA ASP A 104 2.97 -5.92 -23.89
C ASP A 104 2.06 -5.92 -25.12
N LEU A 105 2.46 -5.07 -26.06
CA LEU A 105 2.04 -5.04 -27.44
C LEU A 105 2.34 -6.41 -28.08
N ASP A 106 1.57 -7.43 -27.74
CA ASP A 106 1.42 -8.63 -28.54
C ASP A 106 -0.04 -8.68 -29.04
N GLU A 107 -0.44 -7.61 -29.73
CA GLU A 107 -1.51 -7.74 -30.72
C GLU A 107 -0.96 -8.67 -31.81
N GLU A 108 -1.39 -9.92 -31.72
CA GLU A 108 -1.17 -11.01 -32.66
C GLU A 108 -0.96 -10.49 -34.09
N VAL A 109 0.27 -10.56 -34.59
CA VAL A 109 0.51 -10.49 -36.03
C VAL A 109 0.05 -11.83 -36.61
N ASP A 110 -1.25 -11.91 -36.90
CA ASP A 110 -1.84 -13.00 -37.67
C ASP A 110 -1.10 -13.13 -39.03
N PRO A 111 -0.74 -14.35 -39.46
CA PRO A 111 0.18 -14.61 -40.57
C PRO A 111 -0.33 -14.28 -41.98
#